data_AF-A0A954WT47-F1
#
_entry.id   AF-A0A954WT47-F1
#
_cell.length_a   1.000
_cell.length_b   1.000
_cell.length_c   1.000
_cell.angle_alpha   90.00
_cell.angle_beta   90.00
_cell.angle_gamma   90.00
#
_symmetry.space_group_name_H-M   'P 1'
#
loop_
_entity.id
_entity.type
_entity.pdbx_description
1 polymer ?
#
loop_
_entity_poly.entity_id
_entity_poly.type
_entity_poly.pdbx_seq_one_letter_code
_entity_poly.pdbx_strand_id
1 'polypeptide(L)'
;MQSRFDSRATRRFEPLEARQLLAGDLIAHWNANDLADSHAVGDPIVSWGDSVSAVEAAASGAPEFVNGVFGGRPAIRFVAKEVNDGFKVPKEASPLNGAEDFT
;
A
#
# COMPACT_ATOMS: atom_id res chain seq x y z
N MET A 1 40.14 -48.41 -10.87
CA MET A 1 39.16 -48.37 -9.77
C MET A 1 38.57 -46.97 -9.75
N GLN A 2 37.36 -46.81 -10.31
CA GLN A 2 36.71 -45.52 -10.58
C GLN A 2 36.02 -45.01 -9.30
N SER A 3 36.35 -43.81 -8.82
CA SER A 3 35.61 -43.15 -7.74
C SER A 3 34.71 -42.07 -8.33
N ARG A 4 33.39 -42.24 -8.19
CA ARG A 4 32.38 -41.29 -8.66
C ARG A 4 32.19 -40.19 -7.61
N PHE A 5 32.42 -38.94 -7.99
CA PHE A 5 32.02 -37.79 -7.18
C PHE A 5 30.52 -37.55 -7.35
N ASP A 6 29.78 -37.76 -6.26
CA ASP A 6 28.35 -37.46 -6.15
C ASP A 6 28.15 -35.94 -6.10
N SER A 7 27.71 -35.35 -7.21
CA SER A 7 27.32 -33.93 -7.27
C SER A 7 25.93 -33.77 -6.67
N ARG A 8 25.86 -33.50 -5.35
CA ARG A 8 24.61 -33.04 -4.71
C ARG A 8 24.24 -31.65 -5.23
N ALA A 9 23.30 -31.60 -6.17
CA ALA A 9 22.65 -30.37 -6.60
C ALA A 9 22.03 -29.66 -5.39
N THR A 10 22.56 -28.50 -5.03
CA THR A 10 22.02 -27.65 -3.96
C THR A 10 20.67 -27.11 -4.42
N ARG A 11 19.57 -27.72 -3.96
CA ARG A 11 18.22 -27.17 -4.15
C ARG A 11 18.15 -25.84 -3.41
N ARG A 12 18.17 -24.74 -4.15
CA ARG A 12 17.83 -23.42 -3.61
C ARG A 12 16.32 -23.37 -3.46
N PHE A 13 15.84 -23.35 -2.23
CA PHE A 13 14.44 -23.03 -1.94
C PHE A 13 14.40 -21.51 -1.70
N GLU A 14 13.75 -20.78 -2.59
CA GLU A 14 13.35 -19.41 -2.28
C GLU A 14 12.23 -19.50 -1.22
N PRO A 15 12.37 -18.85 -0.06
CA PRO A 15 11.29 -18.81 0.91
C PRO A 15 10.12 -18.06 0.26
N LEU A 16 8.97 -18.74 0.15
CA LEU A 16 7.72 -18.07 -0.19
C LEU A 16 7.40 -17.11 0.96
N GLU A 17 7.50 -15.81 0.72
CA GLU A 17 7.00 -14.84 1.68
C GLU A 17 5.51 -15.07 1.89
N ALA A 18 5.08 -15.13 3.15
CA ALA A 18 3.68 -15.21 3.51
C ALA A 18 3.00 -13.87 3.21
N ARG A 19 2.68 -13.62 1.94
CA ARG A 19 1.91 -12.44 1.52
C ARG A 19 0.44 -12.78 1.63
N GLN A 20 -0.17 -12.39 2.74
CA GLN A 20 -1.63 -12.40 2.86
C GLN A 20 -2.18 -11.20 2.07
N LEU A 21 -2.25 -11.35 0.74
CA LEU A 21 -2.89 -10.39 -0.14
C LEU A 21 -4.39 -10.64 -0.07
N LEU A 22 -5.14 -9.70 0.50
CA LEU A 22 -6.58 -9.68 0.36
C LEU A 22 -6.93 -9.26 -1.07
N ALA A 23 -8.09 -9.67 -1.57
CA ALA A 23 -8.53 -9.29 -2.92
C ALA A 23 -8.50 -7.76 -3.12
N GLY A 24 -8.79 -6.99 -2.07
CA GLY A 24 -8.69 -5.53 -2.08
C GLY A 24 -7.27 -5.01 -2.30
N ASP A 25 -6.23 -5.72 -1.88
CA ASP A 25 -4.83 -5.27 -2.05
C ASP A 25 -4.36 -5.35 -3.49
N LEU A 26 -4.93 -6.27 -4.26
CA LEU A 26 -4.57 -6.48 -5.68
C LEU A 26 -5.12 -5.39 -6.59
N ILE A 27 -6.18 -4.70 -6.15
CA ILE A 27 -6.89 -3.68 -6.94
C ILE A 27 -6.83 -2.30 -6.28
N ALA A 28 -6.28 -2.18 -5.08
CA ALA A 28 -6.16 -0.91 -4.40
C ALA A 28 -5.14 -0.03 -5.13
N HIS A 29 -5.56 1.19 -5.44
CA HIS A 29 -4.69 2.24 -5.94
C HIS A 29 -3.83 2.81 -4.81
N TRP A 30 -4.42 2.99 -3.62
CA TRP A 30 -3.71 3.44 -2.42
C TRP A 30 -3.74 2.33 -1.37
N ASN A 31 -2.60 1.70 -1.12
CA ASN A 31 -2.46 0.63 -0.12
C ASN A 31 -1.59 1.09 1.06
N ALA A 32 -2.07 0.89 2.29
CA ALA A 32 -1.34 1.34 3.48
C ALA A 32 -0.09 0.48 3.74
N ASN A 33 -0.02 -0.73 3.15
CA ASN A 33 1.19 -1.55 3.22
C ASN A 33 2.38 -0.90 2.51
N ASP A 34 2.14 -0.09 1.48
CA ASP A 34 3.21 0.57 0.73
C ASP A 34 3.94 1.63 1.57
N LEU A 35 3.32 2.08 2.66
CA LEU A 35 3.88 3.04 3.60
C LEU A 35 4.66 2.36 4.74
N ALA A 36 4.50 1.05 4.95
CA ALA A 36 5.03 0.35 6.12
C ALA A 36 6.57 0.33 6.19
N ASP A 37 7.24 0.37 5.03
CA ASP A 37 8.70 0.40 4.94
C ASP A 37 9.30 1.80 5.13
N SER A 38 8.47 2.84 5.00
CA SER A 38 8.91 4.25 4.99
C SER A 38 8.40 5.09 6.16
N HIS A 39 7.35 4.63 6.86
CA HIS A 39 6.70 5.37 7.94
C HIS A 39 6.59 4.54 9.21
N ALA A 40 6.95 5.14 10.34
CA ALA A 40 6.71 4.61 11.66
C ALA A 40 5.28 4.94 12.14
N VAL A 41 4.79 4.19 13.13
CA VAL A 41 3.48 4.46 13.73
C VAL A 41 3.45 5.84 14.35
N GLY A 42 2.44 6.64 13.97
CA GLY A 42 2.29 8.03 14.37
C GLY A 42 2.89 9.04 13.39
N ASP A 43 3.61 8.60 12.36
CA ASP A 43 4.14 9.51 11.35
C ASP A 43 3.01 10.15 10.55
N PRO A 44 3.08 11.47 10.26
CA PRO A 44 2.10 12.15 9.44
C PRO A 44 2.23 11.70 7.97
N ILE A 45 1.10 11.43 7.33
CA ILE A 45 1.06 11.07 5.90
C ILE A 45 0.64 12.29 5.10
N VAL A 46 1.62 13.06 4.61
CA VAL A 46 1.35 14.30 3.86
C VAL A 46 0.97 14.05 2.40
N SER A 47 1.46 12.96 1.81
CA SER A 47 1.08 12.49 0.49
C SER A 47 1.02 10.97 0.46
N TRP A 48 0.26 10.44 -0.49
CA TRP A 48 0.10 9.01 -0.68
C TRP A 48 0.09 8.69 -2.17
N GLY A 49 1.11 7.97 -2.61
CA GLY A 49 1.26 7.55 -3.99
C GLY A 49 0.30 6.43 -4.37
N ASP A 50 -0.29 6.57 -5.55
CA ASP A 50 -1.07 5.52 -6.22
C ASP A 50 -0.12 4.50 -6.87
N SER A 51 -0.21 3.23 -6.46
CA SER A 51 0.62 2.14 -6.96
C SER A 51 0.32 1.70 -8.40
N VAL A 52 -0.84 2.10 -8.95
CA VAL A 52 -1.31 1.74 -10.28
C VAL A 52 -1.12 2.87 -11.28
N SER A 53 -1.50 4.10 -10.91
CA SER A 53 -1.54 5.24 -11.84
C SER A 53 -0.43 6.28 -11.62
N ALA A 54 0.42 6.10 -10.60
CA ALA A 54 1.48 7.05 -10.20
C ALA A 54 0.96 8.47 -9.86
N VAL A 55 -0.31 8.57 -9.46
CA VAL A 55 -0.93 9.81 -8.97
C VAL A 55 -0.64 9.98 -7.48
N GLU A 56 -0.12 11.13 -7.10
CA GLU A 56 0.04 11.51 -5.70
C GLU A 56 -1.24 12.14 -5.16
N ALA A 57 -1.78 11.57 -4.09
CA ALA A 57 -2.87 12.18 -3.35
C ALA A 57 -2.30 13.05 -2.21
N ALA A 58 -2.79 14.27 -2.07
CA ALA A 58 -2.39 15.20 -1.02
C ALA A 58 -3.32 15.06 0.19
N ALA A 59 -2.74 15.06 1.39
CA ALA A 59 -3.51 15.03 2.62
C ALA A 59 -4.22 16.36 2.89
N SER A 60 -5.40 16.25 3.47
CA SER A 60 -6.19 17.31 4.08
C SER A 60 -6.44 16.89 5.53
N GLY A 61 -6.11 17.76 6.48
CA GLY A 61 -6.06 17.42 7.90
C GLY A 61 -4.70 16.84 8.33
N ALA A 62 -4.71 15.98 9.34
CA ALA A 62 -3.51 15.36 9.91
C ALA A 62 -3.63 13.82 9.97
N PRO A 63 -3.69 13.13 8.82
CA PRO A 63 -3.68 11.68 8.80
C PRO A 63 -2.34 11.13 9.34
N GLU A 64 -2.42 10.07 10.12
CA GLU A 64 -1.27 9.40 10.70
C GLU A 64 -1.21 7.94 10.27
N PHE A 65 -0.01 7.43 10.06
CA PHE A 65 0.22 6.01 9.86
C PHE A 65 -0.04 5.24 11.15
N VAL A 66 -0.85 4.19 11.06
CA VAL A 66 -1.05 3.24 12.16
C VAL A 66 -0.82 1.82 11.63
N ASN A 67 -0.33 0.94 12.50
CA ASN A 67 -0.09 -0.46 12.16
C ASN A 67 -0.81 -1.41 13.11
N GLY A 68 -1.04 -2.64 12.68
CA GLY A 68 -1.58 -3.70 13.53
C GLY A 68 -3.08 -3.59 13.85
N VAL A 69 -3.84 -2.76 13.15
CA VAL A 69 -5.23 -2.41 13.53
C VAL A 69 -6.25 -3.40 12.97
N PHE A 70 -6.35 -3.55 11.64
CA PHE A 70 -7.39 -4.37 11.02
C PHE A 70 -6.84 -5.75 10.66
N GLY A 71 -6.92 -6.70 11.59
CA GLY A 71 -6.36 -8.04 11.39
C GLY A 71 -4.82 -8.01 11.30
N GLY A 72 -4.17 -7.12 12.06
CA GLY A 72 -2.72 -6.97 12.06
C GLY A 72 -2.17 -6.07 10.95
N ARG A 73 -3.03 -5.44 10.15
CA ARG A 73 -2.63 -4.67 8.96
C ARG A 73 -2.44 -3.18 9.25
N PRO A 74 -1.61 -2.48 8.44
CA PRO A 74 -1.50 -1.04 8.46
C PRO A 74 -2.77 -0.36 7.97
N ALA A 75 -2.98 0.86 8.46
CA ALA A 75 -4.06 1.74 8.04
C ALA A 75 -3.64 3.21 8.23
N ILE A 76 -4.47 4.11 7.71
CA ILE A 76 -4.36 5.53 7.97
C ILE A 76 -5.45 5.93 8.95
N ARG A 77 -5.06 6.67 9.99
CA ARG A 77 -5.98 7.20 11.00
C ARG A 77 -6.19 8.69 10.77
N PHE A 78 -7.45 9.08 10.70
CA PHE A 78 -7.89 10.47 10.72
C PHE A 78 -8.40 10.82 12.12
N VAL A 79 -8.00 11.97 12.64
CA VAL A 79 -8.46 12.44 13.94
C VAL A 79 -9.56 13.46 13.70
N ALA A 80 -10.80 13.08 14.02
CA ALA A 80 -12.06 13.78 13.71
C ALA A 80 -12.24 15.23 14.24
N LYS A 81 -11.15 15.89 14.67
CA LYS A 81 -11.14 17.30 15.06
C LYS A 81 -11.16 18.25 13.86
N GLU A 82 -10.77 17.77 12.68
CA GLU A 82 -10.71 18.58 11.46
C GLU A 82 -11.94 18.36 10.58
N VAL A 83 -12.55 19.46 10.11
CA VAL A 83 -13.81 19.42 9.34
C VAL A 83 -13.62 18.82 7.93
N ASN A 84 -12.38 18.70 7.45
CA ASN A 84 -12.05 18.21 6.11
C ASN A 84 -10.87 17.24 6.13
N ASP A 85 -11.03 16.11 6.83
CA ASP A 85 -10.07 15.01 6.79
C ASP A 85 -10.22 14.18 5.50
N GLY A 86 -9.11 13.91 4.83
CA GLY A 86 -9.08 13.01 3.68
C GLY A 86 -7.89 13.21 2.76
N PHE A 87 -7.81 12.39 1.72
CA PHE A 87 -6.86 12.56 0.63
C PHE A 87 -7.54 13.11 -0.62
N LYS A 88 -6.86 14.00 -1.32
CA LYS A 88 -7.36 14.69 -2.51
C LYS A 88 -6.39 14.48 -3.66
N VAL A 89 -6.92 14.12 -4.83
CA VAL A 89 -6.17 14.09 -6.08
C VAL A 89 -6.57 15.27 -6.98
N PRO A 90 -5.69 15.72 -7.88
CA PRO A 90 -6.07 16.69 -8.92
C PRO A 90 -7.27 16.18 -9.72
N LYS A 91 -8.15 17.09 -10.15
CA LYS A 91 -9.35 16.74 -10.93
C LYS A 91 -8.97 16.01 -12.21
N GLU A 92 -7.88 16.43 -12.85
CA GLU A 92 -7.37 15.89 -14.11
C GLU A 92 -6.90 14.44 -13.97
N ALA A 93 -6.48 14.05 -12.76
CA ALA A 93 -6.05 12.71 -12.41
C ALA A 93 -7.20 11.82 -11.89
N SER A 94 -8.40 12.37 -11.71
CA SER A 94 -9.55 11.59 -11.27
C SER A 94 -9.95 10.59 -12.36
N PRO A 95 -10.20 9.31 -12.03
CA PRO A 95 -10.74 8.34 -12.98
C PRO A 95 -12.16 8.71 -13.45
N LEU A 96 -12.81 9.65 -12.77
CA LEU A 96 -14.11 10.20 -13.15
C LEU A 96 -13.99 11.46 -14.01
N ASN A 97 -12.77 11.87 -14.39
CA ASN A 97 -12.57 13.02 -15.27
C ASN A 97 -13.18 12.73 -16.66
N GLY A 98 -14.07 13.62 -17.11
CA GLY A 98 -14.79 13.44 -18.38
C GLY A 98 -15.94 12.42 -18.32
N ALA A 99 -16.27 11.89 -17.14
CA ALA A 99 -17.51 11.14 -16.97
C ALA A 99 -18.70 12.10 -17.08
N GLU A 100 -19.55 11.91 -18.08
CA GLU A 100 -20.76 12.71 -18.30
C GLU A 100 -22.03 12.03 -17.77
N ASP A 101 -21.92 10.77 -17.36
CA ASP A 101 -23.04 9.93 -16.96
C ASP A 101 -23.03 9.68 -15.44
N PHE A 102 -23.82 10.47 -14.72
CA PHE A 102 -24.14 10.30 -13.30
C PHE A 102 -25.65 10.40 -13.06
N THR A 103 -26.47 10.23 -14.11
CA THR A 103 -27.93 10.43 -14.07
C THR A 103 -28.70 9.14 -13.82
#